data_AF-A0A2V8TRR8-F1
#
_entry.id   AF-A0A2V8TRR8-F1
#
_cell.length_a   1.000
_cell.length_b   1.000
_cell.length_c   1.000
_cell.angle_alpha   90.00
_cell.angle_beta   90.00
_cell.angle_gamma   90.00
#
_symmetry.space_group_name_H-M   'P 1'
#
loop_
_entity.id
_entity.type
_entity.pdbx_description
1 polymer ?
#
loop_
_entity_poly.entity_id
_entity_poly.type
_entity_poly.pdbx_seq_one_letter_code
_entity_poly.pdbx_strand_id
1 'polypeptide(L)'
;MDSARPISISRRGFLRSAAVIGAGGVYFGGARLYLKDDRWTPNNSFWVSRGREPTSAPLVGEHEADVAIIGGGVTGLSTAVHALLRSPGARVVVLDARYAGFGATGRSGGVLGNGTEMGTPPGTEDNVAHTIALIDRLQIGCDLERAPVTQLDPYRYAIGLKRAAQSLGAAVHEGSSVKTIEDASPAVARGERFVLRAPRLIVATNGYTPKLGIAASRLFPAHTAAAVTGPVPPEVLKDVPDSILVMTSREMYMWGRKAPGRRVLVGAGAEYFYDNGLFHRGDPFLFRALHRCMSKSFPALASYPFQHTWTGPMGCTADQEPIIGTAGTSGNIIYCGGYTGHGIAMGTKAGSFLAGMLHGEPPPAWMLRRTLEIPGEPLRYIAVNSVINLMNLGLFSMPKHD
;
A
#
# COMPACT_ATOMS: atom_id res chain seq x y z
N MET A 1 17.78 -27.01 -41.10
CA MET A 1 16.47 -26.49 -41.56
C MET A 1 15.42 -27.47 -41.10
N ASP A 2 14.68 -27.11 -40.05
CA ASP A 2 13.31 -27.59 -39.87
C ASP A 2 12.58 -26.60 -38.97
N SER A 3 11.61 -25.91 -39.57
CA SER A 3 10.82 -24.85 -38.96
C SER A 3 9.66 -25.46 -38.17
N ALA A 4 9.70 -25.34 -36.85
CA ALA A 4 8.59 -25.73 -35.97
C ALA A 4 7.40 -24.77 -36.19
N ARG A 5 6.29 -25.32 -36.68
CA ARG A 5 5.02 -24.60 -36.87
C ARG A 5 4.41 -24.18 -35.53
N PRO A 6 3.74 -23.03 -35.44
CA PRO A 6 3.03 -22.64 -34.23
C PRO A 6 1.80 -23.53 -34.03
N ILE A 7 1.66 -24.09 -32.83
CA ILE A 7 0.49 -24.89 -32.42
C ILE A 7 -0.72 -23.96 -32.34
N SER A 8 -1.69 -24.15 -33.24
CA SER A 8 -2.97 -23.45 -33.17
C SER A 8 -3.90 -24.19 -32.21
N ILE A 9 -4.36 -23.49 -31.17
CA ILE A 9 -5.34 -24.03 -30.21
C ILE A 9 -6.72 -23.70 -30.76
N SER A 10 -7.51 -24.73 -31.07
CA SER A 10 -8.89 -24.55 -31.57
C SER A 10 -9.81 -23.98 -30.47
N ARG A 11 -10.81 -23.18 -30.86
CA ARG A 11 -11.81 -22.55 -29.96
C ARG A 11 -12.48 -23.53 -28.98
N ARG A 12 -12.57 -24.83 -29.31
CA ARG A 12 -13.14 -25.87 -28.43
C ARG A 12 -12.17 -26.37 -27.36
N GLY A 13 -10.86 -26.30 -27.59
CA GLY A 13 -9.82 -26.61 -26.58
C GLY A 13 -9.71 -25.53 -25.49
N PHE A 14 -9.88 -24.26 -25.88
CA PHE A 14 -9.89 -23.11 -24.95
C PHE A 14 -10.97 -23.23 -23.87
N LEU A 15 -12.20 -23.63 -24.24
CA LEU A 15 -13.33 -23.73 -23.31
C LEU A 15 -13.23 -24.93 -22.35
N ARG A 16 -12.59 -26.04 -22.76
CA ARG A 16 -12.36 -27.19 -21.87
C ARG A 16 -11.21 -26.95 -20.88
N SER A 17 -10.15 -26.25 -21.30
CA SER A 17 -9.08 -25.82 -20.39
C SER A 17 -9.56 -24.76 -19.39
N ALA A 18 -10.43 -23.84 -19.81
CA ALA A 18 -11.06 -22.87 -18.90
C ALA A 18 -11.98 -23.54 -17.84
N ALA A 19 -12.56 -24.70 -18.15
CA ALA A 19 -13.43 -25.44 -17.23
C ALA A 19 -12.68 -26.43 -16.31
N VAL A 20 -11.46 -26.84 -16.66
CA VAL A 20 -10.68 -27.87 -15.91
C VAL A 20 -9.43 -27.29 -15.22
N ILE A 21 -9.01 -26.06 -15.52
CA ILE A 21 -7.96 -25.34 -14.76
C ILE A 21 -8.61 -24.69 -13.52
N GLY A 22 -9.16 -25.55 -12.66
CA GLY A 22 -9.70 -25.22 -11.34
C GLY A 22 -8.60 -25.03 -10.30
N ALA A 23 -7.79 -23.99 -10.45
CA ALA A 23 -6.95 -23.46 -9.37
C ALA A 23 -6.72 -21.93 -9.46
N GLY A 24 -7.12 -21.29 -10.54
CA GLY A 24 -7.27 -19.84 -10.66
C GLY A 24 -8.70 -19.55 -11.05
N GLY A 25 -9.52 -19.09 -10.10
CA GLY A 25 -10.92 -18.79 -10.35
C GLY A 25 -11.06 -17.74 -11.45
N VAL A 26 -11.76 -18.10 -12.51
CA VAL A 26 -12.42 -17.14 -13.40
C VAL A 26 -13.48 -16.43 -12.55
N TYR A 27 -13.17 -15.26 -12.02
CA TYR A 27 -14.08 -14.43 -11.22
C TYR A 27 -15.07 -13.69 -12.12
N PHE A 28 -16.00 -14.42 -12.74
CA PHE A 28 -17.32 -13.85 -13.02
C PHE A 28 -18.10 -13.92 -11.71
N GLY A 29 -18.84 -12.86 -11.35
CA GLY A 29 -19.54 -12.69 -10.07
C GLY A 29 -20.59 -13.77 -9.78
N GLY A 30 -20.14 -14.98 -9.48
CA GLY A 30 -20.96 -16.13 -9.13
C GLY A 30 -20.99 -16.32 -7.62
N ALA A 31 -22.16 -16.68 -7.11
CA ALA A 31 -22.41 -16.94 -5.70
C ALA A 31 -21.28 -17.77 -5.05
N ARG A 32 -20.64 -17.20 -4.02
CA ARG A 32 -19.71 -17.93 -3.14
C ARG A 32 -20.53 -18.85 -2.25
N LEU A 33 -20.41 -20.17 -2.44
CA LEU A 33 -20.87 -21.14 -1.44
C LEU A 33 -19.90 -21.06 -0.25
N TYR A 34 -20.30 -20.37 0.81
CA TYR A 34 -19.51 -20.24 2.04
C TYR A 34 -19.52 -21.57 2.79
N LEU A 35 -18.51 -22.40 2.57
CA LEU A 35 -18.09 -23.36 3.59
C LEU A 35 -17.34 -22.55 4.65
N LYS A 36 -17.88 -22.51 5.87
CA LYS A 36 -17.26 -21.79 6.99
C LYS A 36 -15.90 -22.44 7.30
N ASP A 37 -14.81 -21.76 6.93
CA ASP A 37 -13.45 -22.14 7.28
C ASP A 37 -12.87 -21.04 8.18
N ASP A 38 -12.98 -21.26 9.49
CA ASP A 38 -12.61 -20.25 10.48
C ASP A 38 -11.09 -20.12 10.67
N ARG A 39 -10.27 -20.97 10.04
CA ARG A 39 -8.82 -21.04 10.26
C ARG A 39 -8.08 -19.74 9.93
N TRP A 40 -8.60 -18.93 8.99
CA TRP A 40 -7.94 -17.72 8.47
C TRP A 40 -8.86 -16.48 8.48
N THR A 41 -9.83 -16.48 9.40
CA THR A 41 -10.88 -15.45 9.47
C THR A 41 -10.46 -14.08 10.01
N PRO A 42 -9.50 -13.92 10.94
CA PRO A 42 -9.16 -12.60 11.42
C PRO A 42 -8.29 -11.87 10.39
N ASN A 43 -8.76 -10.71 9.92
CA ASN A 43 -7.94 -9.78 9.15
C ASN A 43 -6.95 -9.06 10.08
N ASN A 44 -5.88 -9.77 10.45
CA ASN A 44 -4.93 -9.35 11.46
C ASN A 44 -3.52 -9.26 10.89
N SER A 45 -2.99 -8.05 10.79
CA SER A 45 -1.62 -7.81 10.33
C SER A 45 -0.62 -8.42 11.31
N PHE A 46 0.29 -9.25 10.81
CA PHE A 46 1.39 -9.81 11.60
C PHE A 46 2.17 -8.70 12.32
N TRP A 47 2.47 -7.61 11.63
CA TRP A 47 3.25 -6.49 12.17
C TRP A 47 2.57 -5.85 13.39
N VAL A 48 1.27 -5.57 13.28
CA VAL A 48 0.49 -4.97 14.37
C VAL A 48 0.32 -5.96 15.53
N SER A 49 0.19 -7.26 15.23
CA SER A 49 0.03 -8.30 16.25
C SER A 49 1.24 -8.48 17.16
N ARG A 50 2.42 -8.00 16.74
CA ARG A 50 3.66 -8.03 17.54
C ARG A 50 3.72 -6.97 18.65
N GLY A 51 2.68 -6.15 18.79
CA GLY A 51 2.57 -5.12 19.82
C GLY A 51 2.08 -3.82 19.21
N ARG A 52 0.77 -3.56 19.31
CA ARG A 52 0.17 -2.30 18.90
C ARG A 52 0.43 -1.24 19.96
N GLU A 53 0.93 -0.09 19.55
CA GLU A 53 1.11 1.06 20.43
C GLU A 53 -0.22 1.71 20.83
N PRO A 54 -0.28 2.35 22.02
CA PRO A 54 -1.40 3.19 22.40
C PRO A 54 -1.63 4.32 21.39
N THR A 55 -2.91 4.62 21.15
CA THR A 55 -3.31 5.73 20.30
C THR A 55 -3.24 7.06 21.04
N SER A 56 -2.75 8.09 20.38
CA SER A 56 -2.88 9.49 20.78
C SER A 56 -4.36 9.90 20.83
N ALA A 57 -4.67 10.90 21.64
CA ALA A 57 -6.04 11.38 21.82
C ALA A 57 -6.65 11.91 20.50
N PRO A 58 -7.96 11.70 20.27
CA PRO A 58 -8.64 12.27 19.12
C PRO A 58 -8.74 13.78 19.21
N LEU A 59 -8.79 14.44 18.05
CA LEU A 59 -9.04 15.87 17.95
C LEU A 59 -10.51 16.16 18.26
N VAL A 60 -10.77 17.20 19.08
CA VAL A 60 -12.11 17.64 19.47
C VAL A 60 -12.16 19.17 19.46
N GLY A 61 -13.20 19.76 18.89
CA GLY A 61 -13.40 21.21 18.81
C GLY A 61 -12.78 21.85 17.56
N GLU A 62 -12.56 23.15 17.62
CA GLU A 62 -12.00 23.93 16.51
C GLU A 62 -10.50 24.16 16.70
N HIS A 63 -9.74 23.95 15.63
CA HIS A 63 -8.28 24.02 15.65
C HIS A 63 -7.73 24.70 14.40
N GLU A 64 -6.56 25.32 14.54
CA GLU A 64 -5.80 25.88 13.47
C GLU A 64 -4.38 25.30 13.44
N ALA A 65 -3.86 25.11 12.24
CA ALA A 65 -2.49 24.65 12.02
C ALA A 65 -1.87 25.48 10.89
N ASP A 66 -0.54 25.55 10.86
CA ASP A 66 0.18 26.09 9.71
C ASP A 66 0.20 25.02 8.59
N VAL A 67 0.25 23.75 8.98
CA VAL A 67 0.15 22.59 8.08
C VAL A 67 -0.76 21.52 8.70
N ALA A 68 -1.83 21.17 8.01
CA ALA A 68 -2.66 20.01 8.34
C ALA A 68 -2.29 18.82 7.46
N ILE A 69 -2.12 17.63 8.05
CA ILE A 69 -1.78 16.40 7.33
C ILE A 69 -2.82 15.33 7.64
N ILE A 70 -3.51 14.85 6.62
CA ILE A 70 -4.53 13.81 6.73
C ILE A 70 -3.92 12.48 6.31
N GLY A 71 -3.78 11.56 7.27
CA GLY A 71 -3.22 10.21 7.10
C GLY A 71 -1.93 10.00 7.92
N GLY A 72 -2.01 9.14 8.94
CA GLY A 72 -0.87 8.71 9.78
C GLY A 72 -0.08 7.54 9.20
N GLY A 73 0.01 7.45 7.87
CA GLY A 73 0.88 6.49 7.17
C GLY A 73 2.31 7.02 7.03
N VAL A 74 3.18 6.23 6.40
CA VAL A 74 4.59 6.61 6.17
C VAL A 74 4.72 7.98 5.48
N THR A 75 3.91 8.26 4.45
CA THR A 75 3.95 9.52 3.72
C THR A 75 3.63 10.71 4.62
N GLY A 76 2.49 10.67 5.33
CA GLY A 76 2.06 11.79 6.16
C GLY A 76 2.98 12.04 7.36
N LEU A 77 3.44 10.97 8.02
CA LEU A 77 4.37 11.10 9.14
C LEU A 77 5.76 11.55 8.69
N SER A 78 6.25 11.06 7.54
CA SER A 78 7.48 11.56 6.92
C SER A 78 7.36 13.04 6.54
N THR A 79 6.22 13.47 5.98
CA THR A 79 5.94 14.90 5.72
C THR A 79 6.01 15.71 7.00
N ALA A 80 5.40 15.26 8.09
CA ALA A 80 5.42 15.96 9.37
C ALA A 80 6.85 16.14 9.91
N VAL A 81 7.64 15.05 9.90
CA VAL A 81 9.05 15.07 10.29
C VAL A 81 9.85 16.04 9.42
N HIS A 82 9.77 15.91 8.09
CA HIS A 82 10.54 16.77 7.19
C HIS A 82 10.10 18.24 7.26
N ALA A 83 8.81 18.52 7.45
CA ALA A 83 8.30 19.88 7.63
C ALA A 83 8.89 20.52 8.90
N LEU A 84 8.91 19.80 10.02
CA LEU A 84 9.46 20.31 11.29
C LEU A 84 10.98 20.38 11.33
N LEU A 85 11.69 19.50 10.61
CA LEU A 85 13.13 19.62 10.43
C LEU A 85 13.52 20.86 9.62
N ARG A 86 12.65 21.32 8.70
CA ARG A 86 12.86 22.52 7.88
C ARG A 86 12.35 23.80 8.56
N SER A 87 11.24 23.70 9.28
CA SER A 87 10.59 24.79 10.00
C SER A 87 10.32 24.40 11.45
N PRO A 88 11.36 24.40 12.32
CA PRO A 88 11.16 24.19 13.74
C PRO A 88 10.14 25.19 14.30
N GLY A 89 9.17 24.70 15.08
CA GLY A 89 8.13 25.53 15.70
C GLY A 89 6.87 25.75 14.85
N ALA A 90 6.82 25.28 13.60
CA ALA A 90 5.58 25.28 12.82
C ALA A 90 4.49 24.43 13.51
N ARG A 91 3.25 24.92 13.53
CA ARG A 91 2.09 24.17 14.05
C ARG A 91 1.68 23.11 13.03
N VAL A 92 2.23 21.91 13.16
CA VAL A 92 1.91 20.75 12.31
C VAL A 92 0.94 19.84 13.03
N VAL A 93 -0.24 19.62 12.42
CA VAL A 93 -1.27 18.70 12.94
C VAL A 93 -1.41 17.50 12.00
N VAL A 94 -1.26 16.28 12.52
CA VAL A 94 -1.46 15.03 11.78
C VAL A 94 -2.72 14.33 12.29
N LEU A 95 -3.65 14.00 11.40
CA LEU A 95 -4.87 13.28 11.72
C LEU A 95 -4.85 11.88 11.12
N ASP A 96 -5.14 10.85 11.92
CA ASP A 96 -5.47 9.52 11.42
C ASP A 96 -6.86 9.09 11.89
N ALA A 97 -7.65 8.52 10.97
CA ALA A 97 -9.00 8.06 11.27
C ALA A 97 -9.02 6.90 12.28
N ARG A 98 -7.93 6.13 12.37
CA ARG A 98 -7.78 4.96 13.24
C ARG A 98 -6.54 5.12 14.10
N TYR A 99 -5.40 4.69 13.60
CA TYR A 99 -4.12 4.76 14.29
C TYR A 99 -2.98 4.81 13.26
N ALA A 100 -1.83 5.35 13.65
CA ALA A 100 -0.65 5.46 12.81
C ALA A 100 -0.24 4.10 12.25
N GLY A 101 -0.13 4.01 10.92
CA GLY A 101 0.17 2.77 10.22
C GLY A 101 -1.01 1.80 10.04
N PHE A 102 -2.26 2.16 10.37
CA PHE A 102 -3.44 1.29 10.18
C PHE A 102 -3.66 0.83 8.73
N GLY A 103 -3.40 1.73 7.77
CA GLY A 103 -3.61 1.51 6.35
C GLY A 103 -2.57 0.59 5.69
N ALA A 104 -2.24 0.88 4.42
CA ALA A 104 -1.30 0.07 3.63
C ALA A 104 0.08 -0.08 4.30
N THR A 105 0.57 0.95 5.01
CA THR A 105 1.88 0.95 5.65
C THR A 105 2.07 -0.25 6.59
N GLY A 106 1.26 -0.38 7.64
CA GLY A 106 1.36 -1.48 8.62
C GLY A 106 0.85 -2.83 8.11
N ARG A 107 0.56 -2.94 6.81
CA ARG A 107 0.06 -4.16 6.14
C ARG A 107 0.94 -4.57 4.95
N SER A 108 2.00 -3.83 4.65
CA SER A 108 2.88 -4.10 3.51
C SER A 108 3.88 -5.23 3.81
N GLY A 109 4.63 -5.64 2.78
CA GLY A 109 5.75 -6.57 2.94
C GLY A 109 6.92 -6.00 3.75
N GLY A 110 7.06 -4.67 3.82
CA GLY A 110 8.17 -3.99 4.48
C GLY A 110 9.50 -4.05 3.72
N VAL A 111 9.49 -4.47 2.45
CA VAL A 111 10.65 -4.42 1.55
C VAL A 111 10.85 -2.99 1.05
N LEU A 112 12.10 -2.52 1.02
CA LEU A 112 12.47 -1.23 0.47
C LEU A 112 13.02 -1.40 -0.95
N GLY A 113 12.54 -0.56 -1.87
CA GLY A 113 13.04 -0.49 -3.25
C GLY A 113 13.29 0.96 -3.64
N ASN A 114 14.24 1.18 -4.56
CA ASN A 114 14.52 2.53 -5.04
C ASN A 114 13.41 3.03 -5.98
N GLY A 115 12.95 2.15 -6.85
CA GLY A 115 12.00 2.48 -7.88
C GLY A 115 10.53 2.19 -7.56
N THR A 116 9.76 2.11 -8.63
CA THR A 116 8.36 1.72 -8.69
C THR A 116 8.24 0.40 -9.45
N GLU A 117 7.02 -0.04 -9.72
CA GLU A 117 6.77 -1.21 -10.56
C GLU A 117 7.30 -1.04 -12.00
N MET A 118 7.51 0.22 -12.45
CA MET A 118 7.90 0.55 -13.83
C MET A 118 9.40 0.82 -14.00
N GLY A 119 10.20 0.74 -12.93
CA GLY A 119 11.64 1.00 -12.96
C GLY A 119 12.06 1.99 -11.88
N THR A 120 13.17 2.70 -12.09
CA THR A 120 13.68 3.71 -11.14
C THR A 120 13.59 5.11 -11.77
N PRO A 121 12.49 5.86 -11.57
CA PRO A 121 12.37 7.21 -12.09
C PRO A 121 13.42 8.18 -11.53
N PRO A 122 13.75 9.28 -12.23
CA PRO A 122 14.69 10.28 -11.73
C PRO A 122 14.30 10.84 -10.35
N GLY A 123 15.28 10.91 -9.44
CA GLY A 123 15.09 11.41 -8.07
C GLY A 123 14.61 10.36 -7.08
N THR A 124 14.66 9.08 -7.45
CA THR A 124 14.22 7.93 -6.64
C THR A 124 15.35 6.93 -6.38
N GLU A 125 16.50 7.12 -7.03
CA GLU A 125 17.69 6.27 -6.96
C GLU A 125 18.22 6.11 -5.53
N ASP A 126 17.95 7.10 -4.68
CA ASP A 126 18.36 7.14 -3.28
C ASP A 126 17.21 6.84 -2.30
N ASN A 127 16.03 6.40 -2.75
CA ASN A 127 14.87 6.18 -1.87
C ASN A 127 15.18 5.26 -0.67
N VAL A 128 15.90 4.15 -0.91
CA VAL A 128 16.33 3.23 0.14
C VAL A 128 17.34 3.92 1.07
N ALA A 129 18.36 4.57 0.51
CA ALA A 129 19.40 5.26 1.27
C ALA A 129 18.84 6.41 2.11
N HIS A 130 17.92 7.20 1.56
CA HIS A 130 17.17 8.27 2.24
C HIS A 130 16.36 7.71 3.41
N THR A 131 15.68 6.59 3.21
CA THR A 131 14.90 5.93 4.27
C THR A 131 15.81 5.45 5.40
N ILE A 132 16.93 4.80 5.08
CA ILE A 132 17.92 4.34 6.06
C ILE A 132 18.51 5.54 6.82
N ALA A 133 18.91 6.60 6.10
CA ALA A 133 19.48 7.80 6.72
C ALA A 133 18.49 8.47 7.67
N LEU A 134 17.19 8.47 7.34
CA LEU A 134 16.14 8.99 8.22
C LEU A 134 15.97 8.10 9.46
N ILE A 135 15.97 6.77 9.30
CA ILE A 135 15.92 5.80 10.41
C ILE A 135 17.10 6.01 11.34
N ASP A 136 18.32 6.12 10.80
CA ASP A 136 19.54 6.32 11.57
C ASP A 136 19.53 7.69 12.26
N ARG A 137 19.16 8.77 11.55
CA ARG A 137 19.09 10.13 12.14
C ARG A 137 18.11 10.22 13.31
N LEU A 138 16.97 9.54 13.21
CA LEU A 138 15.88 9.60 14.20
C LEU A 138 15.92 8.43 15.20
N GLN A 139 16.91 7.54 15.07
CA GLN A 139 17.08 6.35 15.92
C GLN A 139 15.81 5.47 15.97
N ILE A 140 15.20 5.22 14.81
CA ILE A 140 13.93 4.47 14.71
C ILE A 140 14.17 2.96 14.83
N GLY A 141 13.73 2.37 15.94
CA GLY A 141 13.70 0.92 16.11
C GLY A 141 12.61 0.24 15.27
N CYS A 142 12.97 -0.32 14.12
CA CYS A 142 12.03 -0.93 13.18
C CYS A 142 12.49 -2.26 12.57
N ASP A 143 13.36 -3.00 13.25
CA ASP A 143 13.90 -4.28 12.77
C ASP A 143 14.50 -4.14 11.35
N LEU A 144 15.27 -3.08 11.11
CA LEU A 144 15.89 -2.81 9.81
C LEU A 144 16.97 -3.86 9.51
N GLU A 145 16.76 -4.61 8.44
CA GLU A 145 17.73 -5.52 7.85
C GLU A 145 18.24 -4.91 6.55
N ARG A 146 19.56 -4.79 6.39
CA ARG A 146 20.17 -4.12 5.22
C ARG A 146 20.48 -5.07 4.06
N ALA A 147 20.71 -6.35 4.36
CA ALA A 147 21.13 -7.37 3.40
C ALA A 147 20.46 -8.72 3.70
N PRO A 148 20.28 -9.60 2.70
CA PRO A 148 20.57 -9.36 1.27
C PRO A 148 19.49 -8.54 0.54
N VAL A 149 18.33 -8.34 1.19
CA VAL A 149 17.23 -7.48 0.71
C VAL A 149 16.97 -6.47 1.81
N THR A 150 16.97 -5.17 1.48
CA THR A 150 16.70 -4.16 2.49
C THR A 150 15.23 -4.16 2.87
N GLN A 151 14.95 -4.38 4.16
CA GLN A 151 13.61 -4.59 4.66
C GLN A 151 13.49 -4.18 6.13
N LEU A 152 12.26 -3.92 6.58
CA LEU A 152 11.96 -3.50 7.95
C LEU A 152 10.59 -4.00 8.40
N ASP A 153 10.27 -3.83 9.69
CA ASP A 153 8.91 -3.90 10.21
C ASP A 153 8.19 -2.56 9.88
N PRO A 154 7.25 -2.55 8.92
CA PRO A 154 6.68 -1.31 8.42
C PRO A 154 5.72 -0.65 9.41
N TYR A 155 5.16 -1.41 10.35
CA TYR A 155 4.34 -0.84 11.42
C TYR A 155 5.23 -0.13 12.44
N ARG A 156 6.29 -0.78 12.92
CA ARG A 156 7.25 -0.16 13.85
C ARG A 156 7.94 1.06 13.23
N TYR A 157 8.22 1.05 11.93
CA TYR A 157 8.74 2.22 11.23
C TYR A 157 7.76 3.40 11.26
N ALA A 158 6.48 3.17 10.97
CA ALA A 158 5.45 4.22 11.08
C ALA A 158 5.33 4.76 12.50
N ILE A 159 5.37 3.89 13.52
CA ILE A 159 5.38 4.30 14.93
C ILE A 159 6.62 5.13 15.27
N GLY A 160 7.79 4.74 14.77
CA GLY A 160 9.03 5.51 14.94
C GLY A 160 8.92 6.91 14.35
N LEU A 161 8.38 7.03 13.13
CA LEU A 161 8.10 8.32 12.52
C LEU A 161 7.07 9.14 13.31
N LYS A 162 6.01 8.52 13.84
CA LYS A 162 5.05 9.18 14.74
C LYS A 162 5.76 9.76 15.96
N ARG A 163 6.56 8.97 16.66
CA ARG A 163 7.30 9.42 17.85
C ARG A 163 8.27 10.55 17.52
N ALA A 164 8.98 10.44 16.40
CA ALA A 164 9.89 11.49 15.93
C ALA A 164 9.15 12.79 15.55
N ALA A 165 8.01 12.69 14.87
CA ALA A 165 7.18 13.85 14.56
C ALA A 165 6.70 14.55 15.86
N GLN A 166 6.22 13.77 16.84
CA GLN A 166 5.80 14.29 18.14
C GLN A 166 6.95 14.94 18.91
N SER A 167 8.15 14.33 18.91
CA SER A 167 9.33 14.91 19.57
C SER A 167 9.81 16.20 18.92
N LEU A 168 9.52 16.39 17.62
CA LEU A 168 9.80 17.62 16.88
C LEU A 168 8.69 18.69 17.04
N GLY A 169 7.59 18.37 17.72
CA GLY A 169 6.49 19.31 18.00
C GLY A 169 5.19 19.07 17.22
N ALA A 170 5.06 18.01 16.43
CA ALA A 170 3.80 17.70 15.74
C ALA A 170 2.71 17.25 16.72
N ALA A 171 1.51 17.79 16.55
CA ALA A 171 0.30 17.30 17.22
C ALA A 171 -0.31 16.15 16.39
N VAL A 172 -0.11 14.90 16.84
CA VAL A 172 -0.65 13.72 16.17
C VAL A 172 -1.92 13.25 16.88
N HIS A 173 -3.05 13.25 16.18
CA HIS A 173 -4.34 12.83 16.69
C HIS A 173 -4.87 11.59 15.93
N GLU A 174 -5.10 10.52 16.68
CA GLU A 174 -5.62 9.26 16.17
C GLU A 174 -7.13 9.13 16.51
N GLY A 175 -7.87 8.27 15.82
CA GLY A 175 -9.34 8.22 15.95
C GLY A 175 -10.05 9.49 15.46
N SER A 176 -9.42 10.26 14.57
CA SER A 176 -9.88 11.55 14.05
C SER A 176 -10.21 11.45 12.56
N SER A 177 -11.36 10.84 12.25
CA SER A 177 -11.80 10.64 10.86
C SER A 177 -12.26 11.95 10.23
N VAL A 178 -11.49 12.45 9.27
CA VAL A 178 -11.97 13.49 8.34
C VAL A 178 -13.06 12.90 7.45
N LYS A 179 -14.17 13.63 7.31
CA LYS A 179 -15.33 13.28 6.49
C LYS A 179 -15.42 14.14 5.25
N THR A 180 -15.10 15.42 5.38
CA THR A 180 -15.11 16.38 4.27
C THR A 180 -13.88 17.27 4.33
N ILE A 181 -13.44 17.69 3.14
CA ILE A 181 -12.43 18.72 2.94
C ILE A 181 -13.05 19.79 2.07
N GLU A 182 -13.12 21.02 2.59
CA GLU A 182 -13.68 22.18 1.89
C GLU A 182 -12.56 22.94 1.18
N ASP A 183 -12.78 23.23 -0.10
CA ASP A 183 -11.94 24.14 -0.89
C ASP A 183 -12.18 25.58 -0.46
N ALA A 184 -11.49 25.98 0.61
CA ALA A 184 -11.51 27.32 1.17
C ALA A 184 -10.06 27.79 1.40
N SER A 185 -9.88 29.06 1.74
CA SER A 185 -8.59 29.63 2.13
C SER A 185 -8.72 30.32 3.49
N PRO A 186 -8.25 29.70 4.60
CA PRO A 186 -7.55 28.42 4.68
C PRO A 186 -8.43 27.20 4.38
N ALA A 187 -7.82 26.10 3.93
CA ALA A 187 -8.52 24.84 3.69
C ALA A 187 -9.10 24.29 4.99
N VAL A 188 -10.25 23.61 4.92
CA VAL A 188 -10.98 23.12 6.11
C VAL A 188 -11.15 21.61 6.03
N ALA A 189 -10.58 20.88 6.98
CA ALA A 189 -10.90 19.47 7.22
C ALA A 189 -11.93 19.35 8.35
N ARG A 190 -13.04 18.66 8.10
CA ARG A 190 -14.07 18.42 9.12
C ARG A 190 -14.19 16.95 9.46
N GLY A 191 -14.23 16.66 10.75
CA GLY A 191 -14.68 15.38 11.29
C GLY A 191 -16.00 15.52 12.05
N GLU A 192 -16.48 14.44 12.63
CA GLU A 192 -17.73 14.43 13.42
C GLU A 192 -17.65 15.32 14.68
N ARG A 193 -16.45 15.50 15.23
CA ARG A 193 -16.22 16.20 16.51
C ARG A 193 -15.20 17.33 16.43
N PHE A 194 -14.70 17.64 15.23
CA PHE A 194 -13.66 18.65 15.08
C PHE A 194 -13.74 19.37 13.73
N VAL A 195 -13.15 20.57 13.73
CA VAL A 195 -12.86 21.36 12.53
C VAL A 195 -11.40 21.77 12.60
N LEU A 196 -10.64 21.51 11.54
CA LEU A 196 -9.24 21.90 11.44
C LEU A 196 -9.05 22.80 10.22
N ARG A 197 -8.49 23.99 10.44
CA ARG A 197 -8.18 24.97 9.39
C ARG A 197 -6.68 25.06 9.19
N ALA A 198 -6.21 25.03 7.94
CA ALA A 198 -4.80 25.25 7.63
C ALA A 198 -4.61 25.91 6.25
N PRO A 199 -3.64 26.83 6.11
CA PRO A 199 -3.30 27.42 4.82
C PRO A 199 -2.64 26.41 3.88
N ARG A 200 -2.13 25.28 4.40
CA ARG A 200 -1.65 24.14 3.64
C ARG A 200 -2.24 22.85 4.22
N LEU A 201 -2.96 22.10 3.39
CA LEU A 201 -3.54 20.81 3.76
C LEU A 201 -2.97 19.70 2.87
N ILE A 202 -2.33 18.73 3.49
CA ILE A 202 -1.72 17.57 2.82
C ILE A 202 -2.64 16.35 3.01
N VAL A 203 -3.01 15.70 1.92
CA VAL A 203 -3.79 14.45 1.91
C VAL A 203 -2.87 13.29 1.56
N ALA A 204 -2.43 12.58 2.59
CA ALA A 204 -1.51 11.45 2.52
C ALA A 204 -2.23 10.12 2.82
N THR A 205 -3.49 10.00 2.38
CA THR A 205 -4.37 8.88 2.68
C THR A 205 -4.29 7.71 1.68
N ASN A 206 -3.42 7.80 0.67
CA ASN A 206 -3.20 6.78 -0.35
C ASN A 206 -4.50 6.21 -0.97
N GLY A 207 -4.81 4.92 -0.80
CA GLY A 207 -6.01 4.29 -1.36
C GLY A 207 -7.34 4.83 -0.81
N TYR A 208 -7.32 5.57 0.30
CA TYR A 208 -8.50 6.18 0.90
C TYR A 208 -8.79 7.57 0.30
N THR A 209 -7.83 8.17 -0.41
CA THR A 209 -7.93 9.53 -0.98
C THR A 209 -9.19 9.74 -1.84
N PRO A 210 -9.58 8.81 -2.74
CA PRO A 210 -10.80 8.96 -3.54
C PRO A 210 -12.09 9.10 -2.72
N LYS A 211 -12.17 8.48 -1.53
CA LYS A 211 -13.35 8.56 -0.65
C LYS A 211 -13.50 9.92 0.03
N LEU A 212 -12.47 10.76 0.00
CA LEU A 212 -12.54 12.16 0.41
C LEU A 212 -12.94 13.09 -0.76
N GLY A 213 -13.30 12.54 -1.92
CA GLY A 213 -13.59 13.31 -3.14
C GLY A 213 -12.34 13.85 -3.85
N ILE A 214 -11.14 13.50 -3.37
CA ILE A 214 -9.87 13.99 -3.88
C ILE A 214 -9.28 12.95 -4.82
N ALA A 215 -8.81 13.40 -6.00
CA ALA A 215 -8.19 12.55 -7.01
C ALA A 215 -9.04 11.32 -7.41
N ALA A 216 -10.38 11.41 -7.30
CA ALA A 216 -11.28 10.27 -7.46
C ALA A 216 -11.28 9.67 -8.87
N SER A 217 -10.84 10.39 -9.89
CA SER A 217 -10.60 9.89 -11.25
C SER A 217 -9.17 9.42 -11.51
N ARG A 218 -8.23 9.64 -10.59
CA ARG A 218 -6.79 9.38 -10.80
C ARG A 218 -6.22 8.30 -9.88
N LEU A 219 -6.85 8.12 -8.73
CA LEU A 219 -6.51 7.10 -7.74
C LEU A 219 -7.70 6.18 -7.53
N PHE A 220 -7.41 4.90 -7.32
CA PHE A 220 -8.40 3.92 -6.89
C PHE A 220 -7.77 2.93 -5.90
N PRO A 221 -8.55 2.40 -4.95
CA PRO A 221 -8.07 1.36 -4.04
C PRO A 221 -8.16 -0.03 -4.70
N ALA A 222 -7.02 -0.68 -4.91
CA ALA A 222 -6.97 -2.11 -5.16
C ALA A 222 -6.67 -2.84 -3.84
N HIS A 223 -7.37 -3.94 -3.57
CA HIS A 223 -7.18 -4.75 -2.39
C HIS A 223 -6.20 -5.87 -2.66
N THR A 224 -5.20 -5.98 -1.80
CA THR A 224 -4.21 -7.06 -1.83
C THR A 224 -4.25 -7.83 -0.52
N ALA A 225 -3.68 -9.03 -0.53
CA ALA A 225 -3.60 -9.91 0.63
C ALA A 225 -2.16 -10.25 0.98
N ALA A 226 -1.93 -10.50 2.26
CA ALA A 226 -0.68 -11.03 2.77
C ALA A 226 -0.95 -11.99 3.93
N ALA A 227 -0.03 -12.94 4.09
CA ALA A 227 -0.12 -13.99 5.08
C ALA A 227 1.27 -14.38 5.57
N VAL A 228 1.35 -14.79 6.83
CA VAL A 228 2.59 -15.23 7.48
C VAL A 228 2.40 -16.64 8.01
N THR A 229 3.34 -17.52 7.69
CA THR A 229 3.35 -18.91 8.18
C THR A 229 3.50 -18.99 9.71
N GLY A 230 3.20 -20.15 10.28
CA GLY A 230 3.79 -20.58 11.56
C GLY A 230 5.33 -20.53 11.54
N PRO A 231 6.02 -20.62 12.70
CA PRO A 231 7.47 -20.77 12.72
C PRO A 231 7.89 -22.00 11.92
N VAL A 232 8.93 -21.83 11.11
CA VAL A 232 9.50 -22.81 10.20
C VAL A 232 10.90 -23.18 10.73
N PRO A 233 11.26 -24.46 10.78
CA PRO A 233 12.58 -24.88 11.20
C PRO A 233 13.71 -24.29 10.32
N PRO A 234 14.89 -23.99 10.88
CA PRO A 234 16.01 -23.41 10.12
C PRO A 234 16.41 -24.24 8.89
N GLU A 235 16.32 -25.57 8.99
CA GLU A 235 16.64 -26.50 7.92
C GLU A 235 15.69 -26.43 6.72
N VAL A 236 14.46 -25.93 6.92
CA VAL A 236 13.52 -25.65 5.82
C VAL A 236 13.73 -24.23 5.31
N LEU A 237 13.95 -23.27 6.21
CA LEU A 237 14.16 -21.86 5.84
C LEU A 237 15.43 -21.61 5.02
N LYS A 238 16.46 -22.45 5.17
CA LYS A 238 17.71 -22.35 4.40
C LYS A 238 17.45 -22.44 2.89
N ASP A 239 16.44 -23.21 2.48
CA ASP A 239 16.09 -23.46 1.09
C ASP A 239 15.03 -22.46 0.57
N VAL A 240 14.54 -21.58 1.44
CA VAL A 240 13.64 -20.48 1.07
C VAL A 240 14.50 -19.25 0.74
N PRO A 241 14.31 -18.60 -0.42
CA PRO A 241 14.97 -17.34 -0.75
C PRO A 241 14.64 -16.22 0.24
N ASP A 242 15.54 -15.25 0.40
CA ASP A 242 15.29 -14.09 1.28
C ASP A 242 14.23 -13.13 0.72
N SER A 243 14.13 -13.03 -0.61
CA SER A 243 13.05 -12.38 -1.34
C SER A 243 12.43 -13.35 -2.34
N ILE A 244 11.10 -13.33 -2.42
CA ILE A 244 10.30 -14.18 -3.29
C ILE A 244 9.54 -13.27 -4.24
N LEU A 245 9.67 -13.54 -5.54
CA LEU A 245 8.80 -12.99 -6.56
C LEU A 245 8.47 -14.11 -7.55
N VAL A 246 7.19 -14.49 -7.59
CA VAL A 246 6.64 -15.50 -8.50
C VAL A 246 5.60 -14.81 -9.36
N MET A 247 5.93 -14.66 -10.64
CA MET A 247 5.08 -14.01 -11.64
C MET A 247 5.03 -14.92 -12.86
N THR A 248 4.10 -15.89 -12.85
CA THR A 248 3.92 -16.82 -13.97
C THR A 248 2.47 -16.79 -14.44
N SER A 249 2.21 -17.08 -15.72
CA SER A 249 0.84 -17.16 -16.25
C SER A 249 0.00 -18.29 -15.63
N ARG A 250 0.63 -19.16 -14.84
CA ARG A 250 0.00 -20.33 -14.21
C ARG A 250 -0.21 -20.17 -12.71
N GLU A 251 0.34 -19.12 -12.11
CA GLU A 251 0.32 -18.86 -10.67
C GLU A 251 -0.07 -17.40 -10.42
N MET A 252 -0.68 -17.15 -9.26
CA MET A 252 -0.98 -15.78 -8.86
C MET A 252 0.33 -14.99 -8.72
N TYR A 253 0.33 -13.69 -9.06
CA TYR A 253 1.44 -12.79 -8.73
C TYR A 253 1.66 -12.84 -7.21
N MET A 254 2.71 -13.55 -6.80
CA MET A 254 3.02 -13.82 -5.41
C MET A 254 4.39 -13.22 -5.10
N TRP A 255 4.41 -12.30 -4.16
CA TRP A 255 5.63 -11.74 -3.58
C TRP A 255 5.81 -12.30 -2.17
N GLY A 256 7.01 -12.22 -1.62
CA GLY A 256 7.26 -12.68 -0.27
C GLY A 256 8.68 -12.45 0.21
N ARG A 257 8.92 -12.79 1.46
CA ARG A 257 10.22 -12.72 2.11
C ARG A 257 10.24 -13.53 3.40
N LYS A 258 11.42 -13.72 3.97
CA LYS A 258 11.54 -14.16 5.36
C LYS A 258 11.09 -13.05 6.31
N ALA A 259 10.48 -13.46 7.42
CA ALA A 259 9.96 -12.57 8.45
C ALA A 259 10.46 -12.99 9.85
N PRO A 260 10.47 -12.06 10.83
CA PRO A 260 10.92 -12.34 12.19
C PRO A 260 10.26 -13.57 12.83
N GLY A 261 11.03 -14.26 13.68
CA GLY A 261 10.55 -15.44 14.40
C GLY A 261 10.55 -16.72 13.54
N ARG A 262 11.44 -16.80 12.53
CA ARG A 262 11.58 -17.93 11.61
C ARG A 262 10.31 -18.17 10.80
N ARG A 263 9.80 -17.15 10.12
CA ARG A 263 8.53 -17.24 9.37
C ARG A 263 8.72 -16.84 7.92
N VAL A 264 7.78 -17.22 7.07
CA VAL A 264 7.71 -16.76 5.68
C VAL A 264 6.48 -15.88 5.54
N LEU A 265 6.68 -14.67 5.02
CA LEU A 265 5.64 -13.74 4.61
C LEU A 265 5.44 -13.90 3.11
N VAL A 266 4.19 -14.07 2.68
CA VAL A 266 3.81 -14.03 1.28
C VAL A 266 2.62 -13.10 1.10
N GLY A 267 2.49 -12.50 -0.07
CA GLY A 267 1.31 -11.74 -0.43
C GLY A 267 1.05 -11.82 -1.92
N ALA A 268 -0.19 -11.54 -2.30
CA ALA A 268 -0.67 -11.72 -3.64
C ALA A 268 -2.03 -11.04 -3.85
N GLY A 269 -2.44 -11.01 -5.12
CA GLY A 269 -3.76 -10.58 -5.53
C GLY A 269 -3.92 -9.06 -5.58
N ALA A 270 -4.81 -8.66 -6.49
CA ALA A 270 -5.37 -7.32 -6.60
C ALA A 270 -6.86 -7.50 -6.89
N GLU A 271 -7.73 -6.88 -6.11
CA GLU A 271 -9.18 -6.88 -6.36
C GLU A 271 -9.70 -5.44 -6.26
N TYR A 272 -10.59 -5.04 -7.16
CA TYR A 272 -11.24 -3.74 -7.08
C TYR A 272 -12.72 -3.90 -6.73
N PHE A 273 -13.14 -3.23 -5.65
CA PHE A 273 -14.53 -3.19 -5.24
C PHE A 273 -15.23 -1.94 -5.76
N TYR A 274 -16.48 -2.12 -6.20
CA TYR A 274 -17.33 -1.06 -6.72
C TYR A 274 -17.35 0.19 -5.82
N ASP A 275 -17.36 1.37 -6.43
CA ASP A 275 -17.38 2.67 -5.76
C ASP A 275 -16.19 2.86 -4.80
N ASN A 276 -14.97 2.54 -5.25
CA ASN A 276 -13.76 2.64 -4.45
C ASN A 276 -13.91 1.98 -3.07
N GLY A 277 -14.58 0.81 -3.02
CA GLY A 277 -14.98 0.19 -1.77
C GLY A 277 -13.78 -0.13 -0.87
N LEU A 278 -13.83 0.26 0.41
CA LEU A 278 -12.72 0.09 1.35
C LEU A 278 -13.06 -0.97 2.40
N PHE A 279 -12.48 -2.16 2.23
CA PHE A 279 -12.71 -3.28 3.14
C PHE A 279 -11.45 -3.76 3.85
N HIS A 280 -11.68 -4.28 5.06
CA HIS A 280 -10.70 -4.96 5.90
C HIS A 280 -11.30 -6.28 6.37
N ARG A 281 -11.44 -7.25 5.46
CA ARG A 281 -12.08 -8.54 5.75
C ARG A 281 -11.14 -9.70 5.42
N GLY A 282 -11.23 -10.79 6.19
CA GLY A 282 -10.56 -12.04 5.84
C GLY A 282 -11.22 -12.67 4.62
N ASP A 283 -10.42 -13.31 3.76
CA ASP A 283 -10.92 -14.10 2.63
C ASP A 283 -10.29 -15.50 2.68
N PRO A 284 -10.97 -16.48 3.31
CA PRO A 284 -10.44 -17.83 3.43
C PRO A 284 -10.14 -18.49 2.08
N PHE A 285 -10.88 -18.15 1.01
CA PHE A 285 -10.63 -18.70 -0.32
C PHE A 285 -9.34 -18.14 -0.90
N LEU A 286 -9.12 -16.83 -0.78
CA LEU A 286 -7.89 -16.17 -1.20
C LEU A 286 -6.67 -16.74 -0.46
N PHE A 287 -6.77 -16.90 0.87
CA PHE A 287 -5.67 -17.47 1.65
C PHE A 287 -5.45 -18.97 1.34
N ARG A 288 -6.49 -19.71 0.94
CA ARG A 288 -6.34 -21.10 0.46
C ARG A 288 -5.58 -21.16 -0.85
N ALA A 289 -5.93 -20.27 -1.77
CA ALA A 289 -5.26 -20.15 -3.06
C ALA A 289 -3.79 -19.72 -2.86
N LEU A 290 -3.53 -18.74 -2.00
CA LEU A 290 -2.19 -18.28 -1.66
C LEU A 290 -1.35 -19.39 -1.02
N HIS A 291 -1.91 -20.14 -0.07
CA HIS A 291 -1.21 -21.26 0.57
C HIS A 291 -0.87 -22.37 -0.43
N ARG A 292 -1.79 -22.68 -1.35
CA ARG A 292 -1.54 -23.64 -2.44
C ARG A 292 -0.45 -23.15 -3.40
N CYS A 293 -0.48 -21.87 -3.76
CA CYS A 293 0.54 -21.26 -4.62
C CYS A 293 1.92 -21.36 -3.96
N MET A 294 2.03 -20.93 -2.69
CA MET A 294 3.25 -21.06 -1.89
C MET A 294 3.72 -22.52 -1.82
N SER A 295 2.82 -23.46 -1.54
CA SER A 295 3.15 -24.89 -1.42
C SER A 295 3.62 -25.50 -2.73
N LYS A 296 3.13 -25.00 -3.87
CA LYS A 296 3.56 -25.46 -5.19
C LYS A 296 4.95 -24.92 -5.55
N SER A 297 5.20 -23.63 -5.29
CA SER A 297 6.50 -23.00 -5.54
C SER A 297 7.57 -23.47 -4.55
N PHE A 298 7.19 -23.75 -3.31
CA PHE A 298 8.07 -24.16 -2.21
C PHE A 298 7.45 -25.36 -1.47
N PRO A 299 7.61 -26.60 -1.97
CA PRO A 299 7.00 -27.80 -1.38
C PRO A 299 7.32 -28.01 0.11
N ALA A 300 8.50 -27.60 0.55
CA ALA A 300 8.90 -27.68 1.95
C ALA A 300 8.04 -26.81 2.88
N LEU A 301 7.33 -25.80 2.36
CA LEU A 301 6.42 -24.94 3.13
C LEU A 301 4.99 -25.50 3.25
N ALA A 302 4.66 -26.60 2.56
CA ALA A 302 3.29 -27.15 2.52
C ALA A 302 2.74 -27.54 3.89
N SER A 303 3.60 -27.99 4.80
CA SER A 303 3.22 -28.41 6.16
C SER A 303 3.03 -27.24 7.13
N TYR A 304 3.30 -25.99 6.71
CA TYR A 304 3.27 -24.82 7.58
C TYR A 304 2.05 -23.94 7.23
N PRO A 305 0.97 -23.97 8.03
CA PRO A 305 -0.20 -23.14 7.78
C PRO A 305 0.11 -21.67 8.04
N PHE A 306 -0.70 -20.79 7.45
CA PHE A 306 -0.70 -19.38 7.82
C PHE A 306 -1.26 -19.20 9.24
N GLN A 307 -0.51 -18.46 10.06
CA GLN A 307 -0.89 -18.06 11.42
C GLN A 307 -1.51 -16.65 11.44
N HIS A 308 -1.06 -15.78 10.54
CA HIS A 308 -1.62 -14.44 10.36
C HIS A 308 -1.98 -14.26 8.90
N THR A 309 -3.15 -13.65 8.66
CA THR A 309 -3.69 -13.41 7.34
C THR A 309 -4.36 -12.04 7.35
N TRP A 310 -4.09 -11.21 6.35
CA TRP A 310 -4.72 -9.91 6.26
C TRP A 310 -4.89 -9.44 4.83
N THR A 311 -5.86 -8.56 4.65
CA THR A 311 -6.11 -7.84 3.40
C THR A 311 -6.06 -6.35 3.65
N GLY A 312 -5.93 -5.56 2.60
CA GLY A 312 -6.09 -4.12 2.73
C GLY A 312 -6.03 -3.37 1.41
N PRO A 313 -6.57 -2.14 1.38
CA PRO A 313 -6.51 -1.28 0.22
C PRO A 313 -5.11 -0.70 0.02
N MET A 314 -4.69 -0.71 -1.23
CA MET A 314 -3.51 -0.06 -1.77
C MET A 314 -3.96 0.95 -2.83
N GLY A 315 -3.46 2.18 -2.74
CA GLY A 315 -3.72 3.18 -3.78
C GLY A 315 -2.96 2.84 -5.05
N CYS A 316 -3.67 2.82 -6.18
CA CYS A 316 -3.13 2.60 -7.50
C CYS A 316 -3.51 3.77 -8.43
N THR A 317 -2.65 4.02 -9.41
CA THR A 317 -2.90 4.85 -10.59
C THR A 317 -3.01 3.96 -11.81
N ALA A 318 -3.57 4.48 -12.90
CA ALA A 318 -3.71 3.72 -14.16
C ALA A 318 -2.35 3.38 -14.78
N ASP A 319 -1.35 4.25 -14.61
CA ASP A 319 0.01 4.10 -15.11
C ASP A 319 0.98 3.49 -14.08
N GLN A 320 0.46 3.01 -12.95
CA GLN A 320 1.19 2.38 -11.84
C GLN A 320 2.24 3.23 -11.11
N GLU A 321 2.41 4.48 -11.53
CA GLU A 321 3.37 5.41 -10.95
C GLU A 321 2.66 6.32 -9.92
N PRO A 322 3.29 6.64 -8.76
CA PRO A 322 2.69 7.55 -7.79
C PRO A 322 2.53 8.96 -8.36
N ILE A 323 1.60 9.72 -7.77
CA ILE A 323 1.31 11.10 -8.16
C ILE A 323 1.33 12.02 -6.96
N ILE A 324 1.75 13.26 -7.21
CA ILE A 324 1.50 14.43 -6.38
C ILE A 324 0.60 15.36 -7.18
N GLY A 325 -0.46 15.87 -6.58
CA GLY A 325 -1.32 16.85 -7.23
C GLY A 325 -1.95 17.81 -6.25
N THR A 326 -2.63 18.81 -6.80
CA THR A 326 -3.43 19.77 -6.04
C THR A 326 -4.91 19.54 -6.28
N ALA A 327 -5.72 19.84 -5.28
CA ALA A 327 -7.18 19.85 -5.36
C ALA A 327 -7.71 21.24 -4.98
N GLY A 328 -8.93 21.52 -5.43
CA GLY A 328 -9.55 22.83 -5.23
C GLY A 328 -8.99 23.93 -6.13
N THR A 329 -9.58 25.10 -5.99
CA THR A 329 -9.28 26.33 -6.74
C THR A 329 -8.11 27.10 -6.13
N SER A 330 -7.91 26.99 -4.82
CA SER A 330 -6.87 27.74 -4.10
C SER A 330 -5.48 27.09 -4.18
N GLY A 331 -5.37 25.85 -4.64
CA GLY A 331 -4.10 25.12 -4.74
C GLY A 331 -3.43 24.82 -3.39
N ASN A 332 -4.15 25.02 -2.29
CA ASN A 332 -3.67 24.83 -0.92
C ASN A 332 -3.93 23.41 -0.37
N ILE A 333 -4.70 22.59 -1.09
CA ILE A 333 -4.89 21.17 -0.82
C ILE A 333 -3.98 20.38 -1.74
N ILE A 334 -3.00 19.67 -1.18
CA ILE A 334 -2.01 18.87 -1.90
C ILE A 334 -2.25 17.41 -1.53
N TYR A 335 -2.25 16.49 -2.49
CA TYR A 335 -2.40 15.06 -2.23
C TYR A 335 -1.22 14.27 -2.80
N CYS A 336 -0.90 13.14 -2.17
CA CYS A 336 0.08 12.18 -2.68
C CYS A 336 -0.37 10.75 -2.41
N GLY A 337 -0.14 9.86 -3.39
CA GLY A 337 -0.47 8.44 -3.27
C GLY A 337 -0.29 7.71 -4.59
N GLY A 338 -0.83 6.50 -4.68
CA GLY A 338 -0.76 5.70 -5.90
C GLY A 338 0.52 4.87 -6.01
N TYR A 339 1.09 4.46 -4.88
CA TYR A 339 2.41 3.80 -4.86
C TYR A 339 2.44 2.38 -5.45
N THR A 340 1.29 1.79 -5.77
CA THR A 340 1.16 0.50 -6.48
C THR A 340 2.17 -0.56 -6.01
N GLY A 341 2.24 -0.80 -4.69
CA GLY A 341 3.08 -1.83 -4.06
C GLY A 341 4.40 -1.33 -3.46
N HIS A 342 4.87 -0.14 -3.84
CA HIS A 342 6.22 0.34 -3.56
C HIS A 342 6.28 1.48 -2.53
N GLY A 343 5.31 1.51 -1.61
CA GLY A 343 5.00 2.72 -0.83
C GLY A 343 5.87 3.02 0.39
N ILE A 344 6.73 2.11 0.89
CA ILE A 344 7.50 2.39 2.11
C ILE A 344 8.64 3.38 1.84
N ALA A 345 9.58 3.03 0.96
CA ALA A 345 10.69 3.91 0.62
C ALA A 345 10.20 5.13 -0.18
N MET A 346 9.37 4.89 -1.21
CA MET A 346 8.79 5.97 -2.01
C MET A 346 7.90 6.92 -1.20
N GLY A 347 7.07 6.41 -0.29
CA GLY A 347 6.23 7.24 0.58
C GLY A 347 7.07 8.05 1.56
N THR A 348 8.17 7.48 2.06
CA THR A 348 9.15 8.23 2.88
C THR A 348 9.72 9.39 2.09
N LYS A 349 10.22 9.16 0.88
CA LYS A 349 10.80 10.19 0.01
C LYS A 349 9.76 11.24 -0.42
N ALA A 350 8.56 10.80 -0.78
CA ALA A 350 7.44 11.69 -1.09
C ALA A 350 7.11 12.63 0.08
N GLY A 351 7.29 12.17 1.33
CA GLY A 351 7.18 13.01 2.50
C GLY A 351 8.14 14.21 2.49
N SER A 352 9.39 13.97 2.06
CA SER A 352 10.41 15.03 1.91
C SER A 352 10.07 16.02 0.80
N PHE A 353 9.48 15.54 -0.31
CA PHE A 353 9.03 16.37 -1.42
C PHE A 353 7.85 17.25 -1.02
N LEU A 354 6.86 16.68 -0.34
CA LEU A 354 5.70 17.44 0.18
C LEU A 354 6.14 18.52 1.17
N ALA A 355 7.12 18.23 2.03
CA ALA A 355 7.70 19.24 2.91
C ALA A 355 8.46 20.33 2.13
N GLY A 356 9.20 19.98 1.07
CA GLY A 356 9.84 20.95 0.17
C GLY A 356 8.83 21.88 -0.52
N MET A 357 7.68 21.34 -0.95
CA MET A 357 6.60 22.14 -1.56
C MET A 357 6.02 23.19 -0.63
N LEU A 358 6.06 22.99 0.69
CA LEU A 358 5.68 24.01 1.68
C LEU A 358 6.60 25.24 1.61
N HIS A 359 7.83 25.07 1.11
CA HIS A 359 8.86 26.09 0.92
C HIS A 359 9.06 26.52 -0.54
N GLY A 360 8.17 26.11 -1.45
CA GLY A 360 8.28 26.44 -2.87
C GLY A 360 9.28 25.59 -3.66
N GLU A 361 9.80 24.51 -3.07
CA GLU A 361 10.65 23.54 -3.79
C GLU A 361 9.77 22.56 -4.57
N PRO A 362 9.92 22.42 -5.90
CA PRO A 362 9.13 21.49 -6.68
C PRO A 362 9.57 20.03 -6.45
N PRO A 363 8.64 19.06 -6.47
CA PRO A 363 8.99 17.64 -6.53
C PRO A 363 9.53 17.28 -7.93
N PRO A 364 10.03 16.05 -8.13
CA PRO A 364 10.34 15.54 -9.47
C PRO A 364 9.14 15.71 -10.42
N ALA A 365 9.39 16.26 -11.61
CA ALA A 365 8.33 16.65 -12.55
C ALA A 365 7.43 15.47 -12.96
N TRP A 366 7.97 14.25 -13.03
CA TRP A 366 7.21 13.05 -13.37
C TRP A 366 6.13 12.72 -12.32
N MET A 367 6.26 13.15 -11.06
CA MET A 367 5.22 12.97 -10.05
C MET A 367 4.06 13.96 -10.20
N LEU A 368 4.27 15.11 -10.87
CA LEU A 368 3.24 16.12 -11.13
C LEU A 368 2.45 15.87 -12.42
N ARG A 369 2.76 14.78 -13.13
CA ARG A 369 2.16 14.46 -14.42
C ARG A 369 0.64 14.30 -14.31
N ARG A 370 -0.06 14.59 -15.41
CA ARG A 370 -1.45 14.18 -15.57
C ARG A 370 -1.49 12.69 -15.89
N THR A 371 -1.88 11.86 -14.92
CA THR A 371 -2.18 10.45 -15.15
C THR A 371 -3.51 10.29 -15.89
N LEU A 372 -3.70 9.15 -16.55
CA LEU A 372 -4.94 8.83 -17.26
C LEU A 372 -6.12 8.87 -16.27
N GLU A 373 -7.16 9.61 -16.63
CA GLU A 373 -8.37 9.66 -15.83
C GLU A 373 -9.19 8.39 -16.04
N ILE A 374 -9.41 7.68 -14.95
CA ILE A 374 -10.21 6.47 -14.89
C ILE A 374 -11.67 6.91 -14.82
N PRO A 375 -12.52 6.42 -15.75
CA PRO A 375 -13.93 6.79 -15.78
C PRO A 375 -14.61 6.49 -14.44
N GLY A 376 -15.77 7.10 -14.21
CA GLY A 376 -16.59 6.83 -13.03
C GLY A 376 -17.21 5.42 -13.05
N GLU A 377 -17.99 5.10 -12.02
CA GLU A 377 -18.76 3.87 -12.01
C GLU A 377 -19.96 3.92 -12.97
N PRO A 378 -20.36 2.79 -13.58
CA PRO A 378 -19.85 1.42 -13.41
C PRO A 378 -18.65 1.06 -14.30
N LEU A 379 -18.21 1.97 -15.18
CA LEU A 379 -17.15 1.70 -16.16
C LEU A 379 -15.81 1.37 -15.50
N ARG A 380 -15.48 2.04 -14.39
CA ARG A 380 -14.30 1.73 -13.59
C ARG A 380 -14.27 0.29 -13.11
N TYR A 381 -15.35 -0.15 -12.46
CA TYR A 381 -15.45 -1.51 -11.94
C TYR A 381 -15.23 -2.55 -13.04
N ILE A 382 -15.84 -2.34 -14.20
CA ILE A 382 -15.68 -3.23 -15.36
C ILE A 382 -14.24 -3.21 -15.85
N ALA A 383 -13.67 -2.02 -16.11
CA ALA A 383 -12.34 -1.87 -16.70
C ALA A 383 -11.24 -2.41 -15.79
N VAL A 384 -11.22 -1.99 -14.51
CA VAL A 384 -10.18 -2.38 -13.55
C VAL A 384 -10.22 -3.88 -13.29
N ASN A 385 -11.40 -4.47 -13.03
CA ASN A 385 -11.48 -5.92 -12.80
C ASN A 385 -11.21 -6.72 -14.08
N SER A 386 -11.53 -6.22 -15.27
CA SER A 386 -11.15 -6.88 -16.52
C SER A 386 -9.63 -6.96 -16.68
N VAL A 387 -8.92 -5.86 -16.44
CA VAL A 387 -7.46 -5.82 -16.49
C VAL A 387 -6.84 -6.77 -15.44
N ILE A 388 -7.29 -6.67 -14.19
CA ILE A 388 -6.84 -7.55 -13.09
C ILE A 388 -7.06 -9.03 -13.45
N ASN A 389 -8.24 -9.38 -13.97
CA ASN A 389 -8.55 -10.77 -14.34
C ASN A 389 -7.69 -11.26 -15.51
N LEU A 390 -7.42 -10.41 -16.50
CA LEU A 390 -6.52 -10.74 -17.61
C LEU A 390 -5.08 -10.95 -17.13
N MET A 391 -4.61 -10.16 -16.16
CA MET A 391 -3.31 -10.36 -15.50
C MET A 391 -3.27 -11.68 -14.73
N ASN A 392 -4.30 -11.98 -13.95
CA ASN A 392 -4.40 -13.23 -13.19
C ASN A 392 -4.45 -14.48 -14.09
N LEU A 393 -4.97 -14.34 -15.32
CA LEU A 393 -4.96 -15.42 -16.33
C LEU A 393 -3.63 -15.51 -17.10
N GLY A 394 -2.68 -14.62 -16.83
CA GLY A 394 -1.42 -14.55 -17.55
C GLY A 394 -1.57 -14.22 -19.04
N LEU A 395 -2.72 -13.68 -19.43
CA LEU A 395 -3.02 -13.26 -20.81
C LEU A 395 -2.52 -11.85 -21.09
N PHE A 396 -2.15 -11.13 -20.04
CA PHE A 396 -1.62 -9.78 -20.12
C PHE A 396 -0.55 -9.62 -19.03
N SER A 397 0.67 -9.27 -19.42
CA SER A 397 1.69 -8.75 -18.51
C SER A 397 1.83 -7.26 -18.81
N MET A 398 1.79 -6.41 -17.78
CA MET A 398 2.14 -5.00 -17.98
C MET A 398 3.59 -4.93 -18.47
N PRO A 399 3.89 -4.04 -19.43
CA PRO A 399 5.27 -3.85 -19.87
C PRO A 399 6.12 -3.42 -18.66
N LYS A 400 7.07 -4.25 -18.27
CA LYS A 400 8.19 -3.83 -17.44
C LYS A 400 9.31 -3.43 -18.39
N HIS A 401 9.99 -2.32 -18.10
CA HIS A 401 11.27 -2.07 -18.75
C HIS A 401 12.24 -3.13 -18.22
N ASP A 402 12.67 -4.03 -19.10
CA ASP A 402 13.64 -5.10 -18.84
C ASP A 402 14.98 -4.56 -18.32
#